data_AF-A0AAV8ZN57-F1
#
_entry.id   AF-A0AAV8ZN57-F1
#
_cell.length_a   1.000
_cell.length_b   1.000
_cell.length_c   1.000
_cell.angle_alpha   90.00
_cell.angle_beta   90.00
_cell.angle_gamma   90.00
#
_symmetry.space_group_name_H-M   'P 1'
#
loop_
_entity.id
_entity.type
_entity.pdbx_description
1 polymer ?
#
loop_
_entity_poly.entity_id
_entity_poly.type
_entity_poly.pdbx_seq_one_letter_code
_entity_poly.pdbx_strand_id
1 'polypeptide(L)'
;MCTNAGVANEDSVFLFTDTQIIQEEFLEDINNMLNSGEVPNLFESDEYEKVIIGVRPAVKEAGLDESNRDIIFDFFVSRVRNKLHLVICMSPVGDAFRYK
;
A
#
# COMPACT_ATOMS: atom_id res chain seq x y z
N MET A 1 -5.55 -5.15 2.41
CA MET A 1 -4.96 -4.07 3.24
C MET A 1 -5.11 -2.71 2.56
N CYS A 2 -4.61 -2.53 1.34
CA CYS A 2 -4.75 -1.26 0.60
C CYS A 2 -6.21 -0.83 0.41
N THR A 3 -7.14 -1.78 0.24
CA THR A 3 -8.59 -1.51 0.20
C THR A 3 -9.13 -0.96 1.52
N ASN A 4 -8.76 -1.52 2.69
CA ASN A 4 -9.21 -0.99 3.98
C ASN A 4 -8.61 0.41 4.25
N ALA A 5 -7.31 0.58 3.98
CA ALA A 5 -6.64 1.86 4.18
C ALA A 5 -7.14 2.96 3.23
N GLY A 6 -7.33 2.64 1.94
CA GLY A 6 -7.69 3.62 0.91
C GLY A 6 -9.19 3.81 0.70
N VAL A 7 -9.99 2.73 0.70
CA VAL A 7 -11.44 2.77 0.50
C VAL A 7 -12.17 3.03 1.81
N ALA A 8 -11.90 2.22 2.84
CA ALA A 8 -12.59 2.34 4.14
C ALA A 8 -11.99 3.43 5.05
N ASN A 9 -10.82 4.00 4.69
CA ASN A 9 -10.12 5.03 5.45
C ASN A 9 -9.77 4.59 6.89
N GLU A 10 -9.48 3.30 7.07
CA GLU A 10 -9.12 2.71 8.36
C GLU A 10 -7.60 2.66 8.55
N ASP A 11 -7.13 3.04 9.75
CA ASP A 11 -5.72 2.89 10.12
C ASP A 11 -5.36 1.39 10.19
N SER A 12 -4.40 0.98 9.35
CA SER A 12 -3.97 -0.41 9.20
C SER A 12 -2.49 -0.54 9.49
N VAL A 13 -2.13 -1.50 10.35
CA VAL A 13 -0.72 -1.82 10.63
C VAL A 13 -0.39 -3.18 10.03
N PHE A 14 0.65 -3.22 9.19
CA PHE A 14 1.24 -4.46 8.71
C PHE A 14 2.48 -4.78 9.54
N LEU A 15 2.34 -5.76 10.43
CA LEU A 15 3.45 -6.29 11.22
C LEU A 15 4.12 -7.43 10.46
N PHE A 16 5.42 -7.28 10.18
CA PHE A 16 6.21 -8.27 9.47
C PHE A 16 7.36 -8.74 10.36
N THR A 17 7.45 -10.04 10.64
CA THR A 17 8.52 -10.63 11.45
C THR A 17 9.58 -11.29 10.55
N ASP A 18 10.84 -11.25 10.99
CA ASP A 18 11.97 -11.89 10.30
C ASP A 18 11.76 -13.36 9.90
N THR A 19 11.01 -14.13 10.68
CA THR A 19 10.64 -15.52 10.35
C THR A 19 9.74 -15.66 9.11
N GLN A 20 9.12 -14.56 8.66
CA GLN A 20 8.27 -14.48 7.48
C GLN A 20 9.00 -13.93 6.25
N ILE A 21 10.24 -13.45 6.41
CA ILE A 21 11.13 -13.04 5.32
C ILE A 21 11.67 -14.32 4.65
N ILE A 22 10.83 -14.95 3.83
CA ILE A 22 11.18 -16.19 3.10
C ILE A 22 11.70 -15.86 1.69
N GLN A 23 11.34 -14.69 1.14
CA GLN A 23 11.76 -14.26 -0.20
C GLN A 23 12.15 -12.77 -0.18
N GLU A 24 13.27 -12.44 -0.83
CA GLU A 24 13.80 -11.08 -0.93
C GLU A 24 12.85 -10.14 -1.69
N GLU A 25 12.02 -10.68 -2.59
CA GLU A 25 11.02 -9.95 -3.37
C GLU A 25 10.01 -9.19 -2.48
N PHE A 26 9.68 -9.72 -1.29
CA PHE A 26 8.81 -9.02 -0.34
C PHE A 26 9.43 -7.72 0.18
N LEU A 27 10.75 -7.66 0.36
CA LEU A 27 11.42 -6.44 0.80
C LEU A 27 11.44 -5.40 -0.31
N GLU A 28 11.53 -5.82 -1.57
CA GLU A 28 11.46 -4.94 -2.74
C GLU A 28 10.05 -4.36 -2.91
N ASP A 29 9.01 -5.19 -2.78
CA ASP A 29 7.62 -4.74 -2.80
C ASP A 29 7.31 -3.75 -1.68
N ILE A 30 7.79 -4.03 -0.46
CA ILE A 30 7.66 -3.11 0.68
C ILE A 30 8.40 -1.79 0.39
N ASN A 31 9.60 -1.84 -0.18
CA ASN A 31 10.37 -0.66 -0.50
C ASN A 31 9.70 0.19 -1.59
N ASN A 32 9.07 -0.45 -2.58
CA ASN A 32 8.24 0.22 -3.57
C ASN A 32 7.01 0.86 -2.90
N MET A 33 6.29 0.12 -2.05
CA MET A 33 5.16 0.66 -1.28
C MET A 33 5.55 1.85 -0.38
N LEU A 34 6.76 1.88 0.17
CA LEU A 34 7.25 3.02 0.96
C LEU A 34 7.61 4.21 0.06
N ASN A 35 8.35 3.97 -1.03
CA ASN A 35 8.88 5.04 -1.90
C ASN A 35 7.86 5.66 -2.86
N SER A 36 7.01 4.84 -3.48
CA SER A 36 5.98 5.31 -4.42
C SER A 36 4.58 5.25 -3.82
N GLY A 37 4.35 4.47 -2.75
CA GLY A 37 2.99 4.24 -2.24
C GLY A 37 2.22 3.22 -3.06
N GLU A 38 2.87 2.63 -4.07
CA GLU A 38 2.32 1.68 -5.02
C GLU A 38 3.36 0.57 -5.27
N VAL A 39 2.88 -0.64 -5.52
CA VAL A 39 3.72 -1.68 -6.13
C VAL A 39 3.29 -1.80 -7.59
N PRO A 40 4.21 -1.75 -8.56
CA PRO A 40 3.87 -1.95 -9.97
C PRO A 40 3.22 -3.33 -10.16
N ASN A 41 2.15 -3.40 -10.96
CA ASN A 41 1.32 -4.61 -11.14
C ASN A 41 0.67 -5.19 -9.85
N LEU A 42 0.55 -4.40 -8.78
CA LEU A 42 -0.10 -4.88 -7.55
C LEU A 42 -1.58 -5.23 -7.74
N PHE A 43 -2.25 -4.50 -8.64
CA PHE A 43 -3.66 -4.68 -8.91
C PHE A 43 -3.84 -5.17 -10.34
N GLU A 44 -4.57 -6.26 -10.50
CA GLU A 44 -5.10 -6.64 -11.81
C GLU A 44 -6.13 -5.62 -12.29
N SER A 45 -6.37 -5.56 -13.60
CA SER A 45 -7.33 -4.62 -14.23
C SER A 45 -8.70 -4.62 -13.54
N ASP A 46 -9.16 -5.79 -13.09
CA ASP A 46 -10.45 -5.97 -12.42
C ASP A 46 -10.43 -5.42 -10.98
N GLU A 47 -9.31 -5.51 -10.28
CA GLU A 47 -9.15 -4.94 -8.95
C GLU A 47 -8.97 -3.42 -9.00
N TYR A 48 -8.27 -2.93 -10.03
CA TYR A 48 -8.11 -1.51 -10.28
C TYR A 48 -9.46 -0.81 -10.47
N GLU A 49 -10.39 -1.41 -11.24
CA GLU A 49 -11.76 -0.91 -11.37
C GLU A 49 -12.51 -0.91 -10.04
N LYS A 50 -12.38 -1.97 -9.23
CA LYS A 50 -13.02 -2.03 -7.90
C LYS A 50 -12.51 -0.95 -6.96
N VAL A 51 -11.21 -0.67 -6.97
CA VAL A 51 -10.61 0.40 -6.16
C VAL A 51 -11.15 1.76 -6.59
N ILE A 52 -11.18 2.04 -7.89
CA ILE A 52 -11.73 3.31 -8.41
C ILE A 52 -13.19 3.48 -8.00
N ILE A 53 -14.02 2.45 -8.15
CA ILE A 53 -15.44 2.49 -7.78
C ILE A 53 -15.60 2.73 -6.27
N GLY A 54 -14.78 2.08 -5.44
CA GLY A 54 -14.83 2.24 -3.99
C GLY A 54 -14.35 3.61 -3.50
N VAL A 55 -13.36 4.21 -4.17
CA VAL A 55 -12.74 5.48 -3.77
C VAL A 55 -13.49 6.69 -4.32
N ARG A 56 -14.21 6.54 -5.45
CA ARG A 56 -15.03 7.59 -6.07
C ARG A 56 -15.91 8.40 -5.08
N PRO A 57 -16.69 7.78 -4.16
CA PRO A 57 -17.48 8.56 -3.19
C PRO A 57 -16.60 9.45 -2.30
N ALA A 58 -15.45 8.97 -1.86
CA ALA A 58 -14.52 9.75 -1.04
C ALA A 58 -13.84 10.89 -1.80
N VAL A 59 -13.54 10.69 -3.08
CA VAL A 59 -12.99 11.73 -3.97
C VAL A 59 -14.01 12.86 -4.17
N LYS A 60 -15.28 12.49 -4.35
CA LYS A 60 -16.39 13.44 -4.44
C LYS A 60 -16.56 14.25 -3.16
N GLU A 61 -16.47 13.60 -1.99
CA GLU A 61 -16.48 14.31 -0.70
C GLU A 61 -15.26 15.24 -0.52
N ALA A 62 -14.11 14.86 -1.07
CA ALA A 62 -12.91 15.70 -1.09
C ALA A 62 -12.96 16.85 -2.11
N GLY A 63 -14.01 16.93 -2.94
CA GLY A 63 -14.18 17.98 -3.96
C GLY A 63 -13.24 17.85 -5.17
N LEU A 64 -12.71 16.65 -5.41
CA LEU A 64 -11.83 16.33 -6.52
C LEU A 64 -12.61 15.81 -7.73
N ASP A 65 -12.00 15.87 -8.91
CA ASP A 65 -12.64 15.42 -10.17
C ASP A 65 -12.84 13.90 -10.21
N GLU A 66 -14.10 13.46 -10.12
CA GLU A 66 -14.50 12.04 -10.13
C GLU A 66 -14.54 11.39 -11.53
N SER A 67 -14.24 12.16 -12.59
CA SER A 67 -14.19 11.68 -13.97
C SER A 67 -12.77 11.30 -14.38
N ASN A 68 -11.76 11.91 -13.74
CA ASN A 68 -10.36 11.59 -13.98
C ASN A 68 -9.88 10.41 -13.12
N ARG A 69 -9.63 9.27 -13.77
CA ARG A 69 -9.19 8.03 -13.10
C ARG A 69 -7.82 8.20 -12.42
N ASP A 70 -6.93 9.00 -13.00
CA ASP A 70 -5.59 9.24 -12.45
C ASP A 70 -5.68 10.00 -11.12
N ILE A 71 -6.58 10.98 -11.02
CA ILE A 71 -6.81 11.75 -9.77
C ILE A 71 -7.41 10.86 -8.68
N ILE A 72 -8.35 9.98 -9.04
CA ILE A 72 -8.95 9.02 -8.09
C ILE A 72 -7.87 8.07 -7.55
N PHE A 73 -6.98 7.60 -8.43
CA PHE A 73 -5.93 6.67 -8.05
C PHE A 73 -4.85 7.35 -7.20
N ASP A 74 -4.42 8.57 -7.54
CA ASP A 74 -3.47 9.34 -6.73
C ASP A 74 -4.04 9.67 -5.33
N PHE A 75 -5.34 10.00 -5.25
CA PHE A 75 -6.03 10.16 -3.97
C PHE A 75 -6.05 8.87 -3.14
N PHE A 76 -6.29 7.73 -3.80
CA PHE A 76 -6.21 6.42 -3.15
C PHE A 76 -4.81 6.14 -2.60
N VAL A 77 -3.77 6.33 -3.41
CA VAL A 77 -2.36 6.13 -3.01
C VAL A 77 -2.01 7.04 -1.82
N SER A 78 -2.41 8.31 -1.86
CA SER A 78 -2.21 9.25 -0.76
C SER A 78 -2.89 8.80 0.54
N ARG A 79 -4.12 8.28 0.47
CA ARG A 79 -4.79 7.68 1.64
C ARG A 79 -4.07 6.45 2.15
N VAL A 80 -3.69 5.53 1.27
CA VAL A 80 -2.96 4.32 1.66
C VAL A 80 -1.66 4.68 2.38
N ARG A 81 -0.90 5.66 1.87
CA ARG A 81 0.35 6.13 2.53
C ARG A 81 0.13 6.73 3.91
N ASN A 82 -0.99 7.43 4.12
CA ASN A 82 -1.32 8.03 5.42
C ASN A 82 -1.86 7.03 6.44
N LYS A 83 -2.49 5.95 5.96
CA LYS A 83 -3.24 5.00 6.79
C LYS A 83 -2.55 3.66 7.00
N LEU A 84 -1.59 3.32 6.15
CA LEU A 84 -0.86 2.08 6.24
C LEU A 84 0.50 2.31 6.93
N HIS A 85 0.67 1.68 8.08
CA HIS A 85 1.93 1.69 8.82
C HIS A 85 2.59 0.32 8.76
N LEU A 86 3.85 0.29 8.35
CA LEU A 86 4.61 -0.94 8.22
C LEU A 86 5.60 -1.07 9.38
N VAL A 87 5.51 -2.17 10.13
CA VAL A 87 6.34 -2.44 11.31
C VAL A 87 7.13 -3.72 11.05
N ILE A 88 8.45 -3.59 10.95
CA ILE A 88 9.34 -4.73 10.73
C ILE A 88 10.01 -5.11 12.04
N CYS A 89 9.76 -6.32 12.51
CA CYS A 89 10.40 -6.92 13.67
C CYS A 89 11.52 -7.85 13.19
N MET A 90 12.76 -7.39 13.31
CA MET A 90 13.94 -8.19 12.99
C MET A 90 14.72 -8.54 14.25
N SER A 91 15.10 -9.81 14.39
CA SER A 91 16.05 -10.24 15.41
C SER A 91 17.46 -9.80 15.04
N PRO A 92 18.24 -9.22 15.99
CA PRO A 92 19.64 -8.86 15.76
C PRO A 92 20.57 -10.07 15.63
N VAL A 93 20.06 -11.31 15.73
CA VAL A 93 20.85 -12.55 15.83
C VAL A 93 21.00 -13.30 14.49
N GLY A 94 20.39 -12.82 13.40
CA GLY A 94 20.48 -13.46 12.08
C GLY A 94 21.61 -12.91 11.20
N ASP A 95 22.42 -13.79 10.58
CA ASP A 95 23.44 -13.46 9.58
C ASP A 95 22.89 -12.69 8.35
N ALA A 96 21.56 -12.61 8.19
CA ALA A 96 20.87 -11.82 7.16
C ALA A 96 21.08 -10.30 7.28
N PHE A 97 21.54 -9.79 8.44
CA PHE A 97 21.83 -8.37 8.64
C PHE A 97 23.19 -7.90 8.05
N ARG A 98 23.92 -8.78 7.36
CA ARG A 98 25.29 -8.53 6.89
C ARG A 98 25.47 -8.32 5.39
N TYR A 99 24.40 -8.12 4.63
CA TYR A 99 24.55 -7.73 3.22
C TYR A 99 24.89 -6.24 3.11
N LYS A 100 26.17 -6.00 2.79
CA LYS A 100 26.77 -4.72 2.40
C LYS A 100 26.33 -4.31 1.00
#